data_AF-A0A9N9TBH5-F1
#
_entry.id   AF-A0A9N9TBH5-F1
#
_cell.length_a   1.000
_cell.length_b   1.000
_cell.length_c   1.000
_cell.angle_alpha   90.00
_cell.angle_beta   90.00
_cell.angle_gamma   90.00
#
_symmetry.space_group_name_H-M   'P 1'
#
loop_
_entity.id
_entity.type
_entity.pdbx_description
1 polymer ?
#
loop_
_entity_poly.entity_id
_entity_poly.type
_entity_poly.pdbx_seq_one_letter_code
_entity_poly.pdbx_strand_id
1 'polypeptide(L)'
;MNEEDLLKRSAEEREKIFKRYEQGREGAEIDPWEDPGFEVYHTTDRYGFIHDKRLPSKVDPQEAKRLQIEVERQKKWLKMLKNWDSPASKEKVHSRVYKGIPNSLRTEAWCKLLEVDKIKKANKNKYVEMMGLARKYSTDARQIDSDVNRQFREHLHYRERYSIKQQSLFNVLTAYAMYNSEVGYCQDS
;
A
#
# COMPACT_ATOMS: atom_id res chain seq x y z
N MET A 1 2.59 -21.06 -33.18
CA MET A 1 2.15 -19.76 -32.62
C MET A 1 3.27 -18.80 -32.87
N ASN A 2 3.05 -17.76 -33.66
CA ASN A 2 4.11 -16.81 -33.99
C ASN A 2 4.29 -15.78 -32.86
N GLU A 3 5.35 -14.98 -32.91
CA GLU A 3 5.66 -13.97 -31.89
C GLU A 3 4.57 -12.89 -31.77
N GLU A 4 3.97 -12.52 -32.90
CA GLU A 4 2.87 -11.55 -32.97
C GLU A 4 1.62 -12.03 -32.21
N ASP A 5 1.27 -13.30 -32.35
CA ASP A 5 0.16 -13.93 -31.63
C ASP A 5 0.39 -13.91 -30.11
N LEU A 6 1.64 -14.14 -29.66
CA LEU A 6 2.00 -14.10 -28.25
C LEU A 6 1.88 -12.69 -27.68
N LEU A 7 2.39 -11.70 -28.39
CA LEU A 7 2.28 -10.28 -28.00
C LEU A 7 0.83 -9.83 -27.93
N LYS A 8 0.00 -10.23 -28.90
CA LYS A 8 -1.43 -9.93 -28.92
C LYS A 8 -2.15 -10.54 -27.73
N ARG A 9 -1.91 -11.82 -27.42
CA ARG A 9 -2.50 -12.49 -26.25
C ARG A 9 -2.08 -11.83 -24.93
N SER A 10 -0.81 -11.48 -24.79
CA SER A 10 -0.29 -10.75 -23.62
C SER A 10 -0.98 -9.39 -23.45
N ALA A 11 -1.18 -8.66 -24.54
CA ALA A 11 -1.89 -7.38 -24.52
C ALA A 11 -3.38 -7.54 -24.15
N GLU A 12 -4.05 -8.55 -24.69
CA GLU A 12 -5.44 -8.86 -24.36
C GLU A 12 -5.62 -9.27 -22.89
N GLU A 13 -4.70 -10.09 -22.36
CA GLU A 13 -4.68 -10.48 -20.95
C GLU A 13 -4.47 -9.28 -20.04
N ARG A 14 -3.47 -8.44 -20.33
CA ARG A 14 -3.23 -7.20 -19.60
C ARG A 14 -4.46 -6.31 -19.56
N GLU A 15 -5.07 -6.03 -20.71
CA GLU A 15 -6.24 -5.17 -20.77
C GLU A 15 -7.42 -5.73 -19.96
N LYS A 16 -7.61 -7.06 -19.94
CA LYS A 16 -8.62 -7.70 -19.08
C LYS A 16 -8.32 -7.47 -17.59
N ILE A 17 -7.06 -7.62 -17.16
CA ILE A 17 -6.67 -7.38 -15.76
C ILE A 17 -6.97 -5.93 -15.37
N PHE A 18 -6.52 -4.95 -16.16
CA PHE A 18 -6.79 -3.53 -15.88
C PHE A 18 -8.29 -3.24 -15.79
N LYS A 19 -9.11 -3.79 -16.70
CA LYS A 19 -10.57 -3.62 -16.63
C LYS A 19 -11.19 -4.17 -15.35
N ARG A 20 -10.75 -5.34 -14.87
CA ARG A 20 -11.25 -5.92 -13.61
C ARG A 20 -10.96 -5.02 -12.42
N TYR A 21 -9.76 -4.42 -12.36
CA TYR A 21 -9.43 -3.44 -11.32
C TYR A 21 -10.23 -2.13 -11.45
N GLU A 22 -10.49 -1.65 -12.66
CA GLU A 22 -11.31 -0.45 -12.89
C GLU A 22 -12.78 -0.65 -12.51
N GLN A 23 -13.33 -1.83 -12.81
CA GLN A 23 -14.69 -2.21 -12.43
C GLN A 23 -14.82 -2.44 -10.93
N GLY A 24 -13.71 -2.80 -10.28
CA GLY A 24 -13.72 -3.19 -8.88
C GLY A 24 -14.55 -4.45 -8.63
N ARG A 25 -14.83 -4.72 -7.36
CA ARG A 25 -15.49 -5.95 -6.92
C ARG A 25 -16.87 -6.18 -7.53
N GLU A 26 -17.71 -5.14 -7.63
CA GLU A 26 -19.10 -5.27 -8.07
C GLU A 26 -19.24 -5.60 -9.57
N GLY A 27 -18.23 -5.27 -10.37
CA GLY A 27 -18.26 -5.47 -11.82
C GLY A 27 -17.33 -6.56 -12.35
N ALA A 28 -16.53 -7.18 -11.48
CA ALA A 28 -15.58 -8.22 -11.87
C ALA A 28 -16.15 -9.63 -11.62
N GLU A 29 -15.90 -10.54 -12.55
CA GLU A 29 -16.08 -11.97 -12.32
C GLU A 29 -14.95 -12.46 -11.40
N ILE A 30 -15.32 -12.95 -10.22
CA ILE A 30 -14.41 -13.39 -9.16
C ILE A 30 -14.60 -14.89 -9.00
N ASP A 31 -13.51 -15.63 -9.18
CA ASP A 31 -13.56 -17.07 -9.00
C ASP A 31 -13.67 -17.44 -7.51
N PRO A 32 -14.42 -18.49 -7.12
CA PRO A 32 -14.61 -18.86 -5.72
C PRO A 32 -13.32 -19.12 -4.92
N TRP A 33 -12.20 -19.46 -5.57
CA TRP A 33 -10.90 -19.64 -4.91
C TRP A 33 -10.14 -18.32 -4.69
N GLU A 34 -10.52 -17.24 -5.37
CA GLU A 34 -9.96 -15.91 -5.15
C GLU A 34 -10.55 -15.28 -3.89
N ASP A 35 -11.77 -15.67 -3.52
CA ASP A 35 -12.43 -15.25 -2.29
C ASP A 35 -13.17 -16.44 -1.65
N PRO A 36 -12.45 -17.40 -1.04
CA PRO A 36 -13.08 -18.50 -0.32
C PRO A 36 -14.08 -17.95 0.70
N GLY A 37 -15.26 -18.56 0.82
CA GLY A 37 -16.18 -18.24 1.91
C GLY A 37 -15.51 -18.61 3.24
N PHE A 38 -14.90 -17.64 3.92
CA PHE A 38 -14.12 -17.92 5.12
C PHE A 38 -14.97 -17.88 6.40
N GLU A 39 -14.85 -18.92 7.21
CA GLU A 39 -15.58 -19.13 8.47
C GLU A 39 -15.11 -18.21 9.62
N VAL A 40 -15.98 -18.11 10.63
CA VAL A 40 -15.98 -17.27 11.85
C VAL A 40 -14.61 -16.72 12.31
N TYR A 41 -14.35 -15.46 12.00
CA TYR A 41 -13.23 -14.68 12.53
C TYR A 41 -13.58 -13.98 13.84
N HIS A 42 -12.61 -13.88 14.74
CA HIS A 42 -12.88 -13.48 16.11
C HIS A 42 -12.48 -12.05 16.47
N THR A 43 -11.44 -11.43 15.87
CA THR A 43 -11.07 -10.01 16.09
C THR A 43 -10.03 -9.50 15.07
N THR A 44 -9.99 -8.19 14.77
CA THR A 44 -8.88 -7.51 14.06
C THR A 44 -7.97 -6.76 15.04
N ASP A 45 -6.68 -6.65 14.72
CA ASP A 45 -5.73 -5.82 15.47
C ASP A 45 -5.79 -4.33 15.09
N ARG A 46 -4.93 -3.51 15.73
CA ARG A 46 -4.86 -2.05 15.50
C ARG A 46 -4.47 -1.63 14.08
N TYR A 47 -3.95 -2.55 13.27
CA TYR A 47 -3.58 -2.31 11.88
C TYR A 47 -4.59 -2.90 10.89
N GLY A 48 -5.51 -3.74 11.36
CA GLY A 48 -6.55 -4.36 10.55
C GLY A 48 -6.23 -5.81 10.15
N PHE A 49 -5.21 -6.43 10.74
CA PHE A 49 -4.96 -7.86 10.56
C PHE A 49 -5.95 -8.68 11.38
N ILE A 50 -6.47 -9.73 10.76
CA ILE A 50 -7.46 -10.65 11.30
C ILE A 50 -6.71 -11.75 12.04
N HIS A 51 -7.23 -12.11 13.22
CA HIS A 51 -6.67 -13.18 14.04
C HIS A 51 -7.70 -14.28 14.26
N ASP A 52 -7.27 -15.53 14.10
CA ASP A 52 -8.10 -16.72 14.37
C ASP A 52 -8.53 -16.78 15.84
N LYS A 53 -7.64 -16.34 16.73
CA LYS A 53 -7.85 -16.30 18.18
C LYS A 53 -8.34 -14.92 18.59
N ARG A 54 -9.26 -14.88 19.57
CA ARG A 54 -9.66 -13.63 20.22
C ARG A 54 -8.44 -12.92 20.81
N LEU A 55 -8.31 -11.64 20.50
CA LEU A 55 -7.31 -10.80 21.15
C LEU A 55 -7.66 -10.65 22.65
N PRO A 56 -6.66 -10.49 23.54
CA PRO A 56 -6.90 -10.28 24.96
C PRO A 56 -7.82 -9.09 25.19
N SER A 57 -8.90 -9.27 25.96
CA SER A 57 -9.86 -8.20 26.25
C SER A 57 -9.30 -7.13 27.20
N LYS A 58 -8.22 -7.44 27.93
CA LYS A 58 -7.53 -6.49 28.80
C LYS A 58 -6.21 -6.09 28.13
N VAL A 59 -6.02 -4.77 28.02
CA VAL A 59 -4.75 -4.19 27.57
C VAL A 59 -3.66 -4.60 28.57
N ASP A 60 -2.66 -5.30 28.08
CA ASP A 60 -1.47 -5.67 28.86
C ASP A 60 -0.82 -4.40 29.44
N PRO A 61 -0.41 -4.37 30.73
CA PRO A 61 0.26 -3.20 31.32
C PRO A 61 1.42 -2.66 30.48
N GLN A 62 2.16 -3.55 29.79
CA GLN A 62 3.23 -3.13 28.90
C GLN A 62 2.68 -2.46 27.63
N GLU A 63 1.55 -2.91 27.10
CA GLU A 63 0.84 -2.23 26.01
C GLU A 63 0.30 -0.86 26.41
N ALA A 64 -0.31 -0.75 27.59
CA ALA A 64 -0.77 0.52 28.12
C ALA A 64 0.38 1.53 28.26
N LYS A 65 1.54 1.07 28.75
CA LYS A 65 2.77 1.88 28.81
C LYS A 65 3.25 2.31 27.42
N ARG A 66 3.22 1.42 26.41
CA ARG A 66 3.57 1.76 25.02
C ARG A 66 2.64 2.83 24.45
N LEU A 67 1.33 2.71 24.68
CA LEU A 67 0.33 3.71 24.25
C LEU A 67 0.56 5.07 24.90
N GLN A 68 0.85 5.10 26.20
CA GLN A 68 1.16 6.34 26.90
C GLN A 68 2.42 7.02 26.35
N ILE A 69 3.47 6.23 26.07
CA ILE A 69 4.67 6.72 25.40
C ILE A 69 4.35 7.27 24.00
N GLU A 70 3.48 6.59 23.24
CA GLU A 70 3.05 7.04 21.91
C GLU A 70 2.33 8.39 21.97
N VAL A 71 1.41 8.58 22.93
CA VAL A 71 0.71 9.85 23.18
C VAL A 71 1.68 10.99 23.52
N GLU A 72 2.64 10.74 24.41
CA GLU A 72 3.65 11.75 24.77
C GLU A 72 4.58 12.11 23.60
N ARG A 73 4.89 11.13 22.75
CA ARG A 73 5.62 11.38 21.49
C ARG A 73 4.77 12.19 20.52
N GLN A 74 3.47 11.89 20.39
CA GLN A 74 2.54 12.58 19.50
C GLN A 74 2.50 14.09 19.76
N LYS A 75 2.38 14.52 21.01
CA LYS A 75 2.42 15.95 21.38
C LYS A 75 3.69 16.64 20.89
N LYS A 76 4.84 15.99 21.08
CA LYS A 76 6.14 16.55 20.68
C LYS A 76 6.32 16.55 19.16
N TRP A 77 5.84 15.52 18.46
CA TRP A 77 5.84 15.44 17.00
C TRP A 77 4.94 16.48 16.37
N LEU A 78 3.73 16.71 16.90
CA LEU A 78 2.84 17.78 16.45
C LEU A 78 3.51 19.16 16.53
N LYS A 79 4.19 19.46 17.64
CA LYS A 79 4.93 20.72 17.78
C LYS A 79 6.07 20.84 16.75
N MET A 80 6.75 19.74 16.46
CA MET A 80 7.86 19.70 15.50
C MET A 80 7.37 19.83 14.05
N LEU A 81 6.29 19.15 13.68
CA LEU A 81 5.70 19.22 12.34
C LEU A 81 5.18 20.64 12.03
N LYS A 82 4.55 21.30 13.00
CA LYS A 82 4.13 22.71 12.87
C LYS A 82 5.29 23.67 12.61
N ASN A 83 6.50 23.34 13.04
CA ASN A 83 7.69 24.18 12.91
C ASN A 83 8.81 23.45 12.17
N TRP A 84 8.47 22.63 11.17
CA TRP A 84 9.37 21.68 10.53
C TRP A 84 10.71 22.29 10.10
N ASP A 85 10.66 23.49 9.52
CA ASP A 85 11.84 24.17 8.97
C ASP A 85 12.69 24.91 10.00
N SER A 86 12.24 24.99 11.26
CA SER A 86 13.00 25.65 12.34
C SER A 86 14.29 24.89 12.66
N PRO A 87 15.39 25.59 13.03
CA PRO A 87 16.64 24.93 13.43
C PRO A 87 16.45 23.90 14.55
N ALA A 88 15.64 24.24 15.55
CA ALA A 88 15.33 23.36 16.67
C ALA A 88 14.58 22.08 16.28
N SER A 89 13.79 22.12 15.21
CA SER A 89 13.14 20.92 14.68
C SER A 89 14.15 20.07 13.92
N LYS A 90 14.93 20.67 13.01
CA LYS A 90 15.97 19.97 12.23
C LYS A 90 16.97 19.20 13.10
N GLU A 91 17.43 19.81 14.20
CA GLU A 91 18.34 19.17 15.17
C GLU A 91 17.70 17.93 15.84
N LYS A 92 16.37 17.94 16.05
CA LYS A 92 15.65 16.89 16.79
C LYS A 92 15.06 15.80 15.91
N VAL A 93 14.91 16.03 14.60
CA VAL A 93 14.27 15.09 13.67
C VAL A 93 14.90 13.71 13.79
N HIS A 94 16.23 13.61 13.64
CA HIS A 94 16.95 12.33 13.66
C HIS A 94 16.66 11.53 14.94
N SER A 95 16.92 12.12 16.11
CA SER A 95 16.68 11.45 17.41
C SER A 95 15.22 11.00 17.60
N ARG A 96 14.27 11.78 17.10
CA ARG A 96 12.84 11.45 17.23
C ARG A 96 12.40 10.36 16.27
N VAL A 97 12.94 10.31 15.07
CA VAL A 97 12.71 9.21 14.12
C VAL A 97 13.18 7.89 14.72
N TYR A 98 14.40 7.86 15.29
CA TYR A 98 14.94 6.66 15.97
C TYR A 98 14.09 6.22 17.17
N LYS A 99 13.51 7.16 17.92
CA LYS A 99 12.59 6.83 19.01
C LYS A 99 11.23 6.34 18.52
N GLY A 100 10.90 6.55 17.26
CA GLY A 100 9.65 6.15 16.62
C GLY A 100 8.70 7.32 16.35
N ILE A 101 8.11 7.27 15.17
CA ILE A 101 7.05 8.18 14.73
C ILE A 101 5.70 7.59 15.17
N PRO A 102 4.87 8.35 15.92
CA PRO A 102 3.51 7.95 16.30
C PRO A 102 2.67 7.56 15.08
N ASN A 103 1.86 6.51 15.17
CA ASN A 103 1.15 5.95 14.02
C ASN A 103 0.29 7.00 13.31
N SER A 104 -0.42 7.84 14.06
CA SER A 104 -1.31 8.89 13.55
C SER A 104 -0.59 10.00 12.78
N LEU A 105 0.73 10.14 12.94
CA LEU A 105 1.52 11.21 12.32
C LEU A 105 2.49 10.70 11.25
N ARG A 106 2.54 9.38 10.99
CA ARG A 106 3.47 8.80 10.00
C ARG A 106 3.26 9.37 8.60
N THR A 107 2.02 9.52 8.17
CA THR A 107 1.71 10.05 6.84
C THR A 107 2.33 11.44 6.64
N GLU A 108 2.08 12.38 7.56
CA GLU A 108 2.62 13.74 7.46
C GLU A 108 4.14 13.75 7.64
N ALA A 109 4.67 13.03 8.64
CA ALA A 109 6.08 13.00 8.94
C ALA A 109 6.92 12.40 7.80
N TRP A 110 6.48 11.28 7.20
CA TRP A 110 7.15 10.67 6.07
C TRP A 110 7.08 11.54 4.82
N CYS A 111 5.95 12.21 4.57
CA CYS A 111 5.86 13.18 3.47
C CYS A 111 6.88 14.31 3.61
N LYS A 112 7.12 14.81 4.83
CA LYS A 112 8.15 15.82 5.10
C LYS A 112 9.57 15.27 4.95
N LEU A 113 9.85 14.10 5.54
CA LEU A 113 11.17 13.46 5.50
C LEU A 113 11.62 13.11 4.07
N LEU A 114 10.70 12.63 3.24
CA LEU A 114 10.96 12.23 1.87
C LEU A 114 10.75 13.37 0.86
N GLU A 115 10.53 14.61 1.34
CA GLU A 115 10.25 15.79 0.52
C GLU A 115 9.16 15.55 -0.56
N VAL A 116 8.12 14.77 -0.22
CA VAL A 116 7.12 14.27 -1.19
C VAL A 116 6.48 15.41 -1.98
N ASP A 117 6.17 16.53 -1.35
CA ASP A 117 5.56 17.68 -2.03
C ASP A 117 6.48 18.31 -3.09
N LYS A 118 7.78 18.37 -2.81
CA LYS A 118 8.78 18.89 -3.75
C LYS A 118 8.92 17.95 -4.94
N ILE A 119 9.03 16.64 -4.69
CA ILE A 119 9.13 15.62 -5.74
C ILE A 119 7.86 15.60 -6.61
N LYS A 120 6.67 15.68 -6.01
CA LYS A 120 5.38 15.74 -6.73
C LYS A 120 5.26 17.00 -7.60
N LYS A 121 5.72 18.15 -7.11
CA LYS A 121 5.73 19.39 -7.89
C LYS A 121 6.69 19.31 -9.07
N ALA A 122 7.88 18.75 -8.86
CA ALA A 122 8.86 18.53 -9.94
C ALA A 122 8.38 17.52 -10.98
N ASN A 123 7.59 16.51 -10.57
CA ASN A 123 7.11 15.41 -11.41
C ASN A 123 5.59 15.45 -11.59
N LYS A 124 5.05 16.63 -11.92
CA LYS A 124 3.60 16.81 -12.07
C LYS A 124 3.04 15.83 -13.12
N ASN A 125 1.92 15.20 -12.82
CA ASN A 125 1.23 14.21 -13.66
C ASN A 125 2.01 12.91 -13.94
N LYS A 126 3.23 12.73 -13.42
CA LYS A 126 4.06 11.55 -13.71
C LYS A 126 3.33 10.25 -13.37
N TYR A 127 2.63 10.18 -12.25
CA TYR A 127 1.83 9.01 -11.90
C TYR A 127 0.76 8.66 -12.94
N VAL A 128 0.02 9.65 -13.45
CA VAL A 128 -1.03 9.45 -14.46
C VAL A 128 -0.42 8.99 -15.79
N GLU A 129 0.71 9.58 -16.17
CA GLU A 129 1.50 9.16 -17.34
C GLU A 129 1.93 7.69 -17.21
N MET A 130 2.50 7.31 -16.07
CA MET A 130 2.96 5.93 -15.81
C MET A 130 1.80 4.93 -15.81
N MET A 131 0.63 5.29 -15.26
CA MET A 131 -0.57 4.47 -15.35
C MET A 131 -1.03 4.26 -16.80
N GLY A 132 -1.01 5.32 -17.62
CA GLY A 132 -1.35 5.23 -19.05
C GLY A 132 -0.39 4.34 -19.83
N LEU A 133 0.91 4.41 -19.53
CA LEU A 133 1.92 3.52 -20.11
C LEU A 133 1.79 2.10 -19.58
N ALA A 134 1.47 1.90 -18.30
CA ALA A 134 1.32 0.58 -17.70
C ALA A 134 0.21 -0.22 -18.36
N ARG A 135 -0.95 0.41 -18.59
CA ARG A 135 -2.06 -0.23 -19.33
C ARG A 135 -1.64 -0.67 -20.73
N LYS A 136 -0.83 0.14 -21.41
CA LYS A 136 -0.39 -0.12 -22.78
C LYS A 136 0.73 -1.16 -22.88
N TYR A 137 1.70 -1.13 -21.97
CA TYR A 137 3.00 -1.76 -22.19
C TYR A 137 3.51 -2.61 -21.02
N SER A 138 2.83 -2.65 -19.87
CA SER A 138 3.34 -3.42 -18.72
C SER A 138 3.45 -4.90 -19.05
N THR A 139 4.60 -5.49 -18.73
CA THR A 139 4.85 -6.93 -18.78
C THR A 139 4.49 -7.63 -17.46
N ASP A 140 4.33 -6.85 -16.39
CA ASP A 140 4.30 -7.36 -15.02
C ASP A 140 2.88 -7.42 -14.44
N ALA A 141 1.88 -6.90 -15.17
CA ALA A 141 0.49 -6.78 -14.71
C ALA A 141 -0.08 -8.11 -14.18
N ARG A 142 0.21 -9.23 -14.85
CA ARG A 142 -0.22 -10.58 -14.42
C ARG A 142 0.43 -11.03 -13.12
N GLN A 143 1.71 -10.75 -12.95
CA GLN A 143 2.44 -11.11 -11.74
C GLN A 143 1.97 -10.26 -10.55
N ILE A 144 1.88 -8.94 -10.76
CA ILE A 144 1.35 -8.00 -9.76
C ILE A 144 -0.06 -8.40 -9.34
N ASP A 145 -0.92 -8.77 -10.29
CA ASP A 145 -2.28 -9.20 -9.99
C ASP A 145 -2.34 -10.43 -9.06
N SER A 146 -1.56 -11.46 -9.40
CA SER A 146 -1.42 -12.68 -8.60
C SER A 146 -0.87 -12.38 -7.20
N ASP A 147 0.13 -11.51 -7.10
CA ASP A 147 0.74 -11.13 -5.82
C ASP A 147 -0.22 -10.28 -4.97
N VAL A 148 -0.94 -9.32 -5.55
CA VAL A 148 -1.97 -8.54 -4.85
C VAL A 148 -3.07 -9.44 -4.29
N ASN A 149 -3.48 -10.48 -5.01
CA ASN A 149 -4.48 -11.44 -4.53
C ASN A 149 -3.97 -12.34 -3.39
N ARG A 150 -2.66 -12.67 -3.38
CA ARG A 150 -2.08 -13.53 -2.33
C ARG A 150 -1.64 -12.76 -1.09
N GLN A 151 -1.17 -11.53 -1.24
CA GLN A 151 -0.64 -10.71 -0.15
C GLN A 151 -1.77 -10.14 0.70
N PHE A 152 -1.59 -10.15 2.03
CA PHE A 152 -2.52 -9.55 2.99
C PHE A 152 -3.96 -10.13 2.99
N ARG A 153 -4.13 -11.44 2.70
CA ARG A 153 -5.42 -12.13 2.83
C ARG A 153 -6.02 -12.05 4.24
N GLU A 154 -5.15 -12.04 5.25
CA GLU A 154 -5.55 -11.85 6.65
C GLU A 154 -5.70 -10.38 7.04
N HIS A 155 -5.90 -9.47 6.09
CA HIS A 155 -6.09 -8.05 6.38
C HIS A 155 -7.46 -7.57 5.90
N LEU A 156 -8.22 -6.94 6.81
CA LEU A 156 -9.60 -6.51 6.59
C LEU A 156 -9.81 -5.77 5.27
N HIS A 157 -8.93 -4.83 4.92
CA HIS A 157 -9.06 -4.06 3.69
C HIS A 157 -8.55 -4.75 2.40
N TYR A 158 -7.72 -5.79 2.50
CA TYR A 158 -7.07 -6.44 1.35
C TYR A 158 -7.59 -7.84 1.07
N ARG A 159 -8.34 -8.45 2.00
CA ARG A 159 -8.89 -9.79 1.87
C ARG A 159 -9.84 -9.95 0.68
N GLU A 160 -10.62 -8.93 0.36
CA GLU A 160 -11.62 -8.99 -0.70
C GLU A 160 -10.98 -8.73 -2.05
N ARG A 161 -11.24 -9.63 -3.00
CA ARG A 161 -10.76 -9.49 -4.38
C ARG A 161 -11.30 -8.21 -5.01
N TYR A 162 -10.39 -7.45 -5.65
CA TYR A 162 -10.64 -6.14 -6.26
C TYR A 162 -11.19 -5.08 -5.29
N SER A 163 -10.91 -5.19 -3.99
CA SER A 163 -11.22 -4.13 -3.02
C SER A 163 -10.55 -2.81 -3.40
N ILE A 164 -11.05 -1.68 -2.87
CA ILE A 164 -10.47 -0.35 -3.08
C ILE A 164 -8.96 -0.32 -2.73
N LYS A 165 -8.54 -1.10 -1.72
CA LYS A 165 -7.12 -1.17 -1.34
C LYS A 165 -6.32 -2.09 -2.27
N GLN A 166 -6.86 -3.21 -2.73
CA GLN A 166 -6.21 -4.00 -3.78
C GLN A 166 -6.03 -3.18 -5.07
N GLN A 167 -7.05 -2.42 -5.49
CA GLN A 167 -6.97 -1.51 -6.64
C GLN A 167 -5.88 -0.46 -6.48
N SER A 168 -5.83 0.18 -5.30
CA SER A 168 -4.80 1.17 -5.00
C SER A 168 -3.39 0.56 -5.06
N LEU A 169 -3.21 -0.65 -4.50
CA LEU A 169 -1.93 -1.35 -4.48
C LEU A 169 -1.50 -1.75 -5.91
N PHE A 170 -2.41 -2.36 -6.68
CA PHE A 170 -2.17 -2.72 -8.07
C PHE A 170 -1.73 -1.51 -8.90
N ASN A 171 -2.44 -0.37 -8.76
CA ASN A 171 -2.11 0.84 -9.51
C ASN A 171 -0.75 1.44 -9.13
N VAL A 172 -0.39 1.44 -7.85
CA VAL A 172 0.93 1.94 -7.42
C VAL A 172 2.06 1.05 -7.92
N LEU A 173 1.90 -0.28 -7.81
CA LEU A 173 2.93 -1.24 -8.25
C LEU A 173 3.12 -1.22 -9.76
N THR A 174 2.03 -1.20 -10.54
CA THR A 174 2.10 -1.14 -12.01
C THR A 174 2.67 0.19 -12.50
N ALA A 175 2.29 1.32 -11.90
CA ALA A 175 2.88 2.62 -12.23
C ALA A 175 4.37 2.67 -11.90
N TYR A 176 4.79 2.10 -10.76
CA TYR A 176 6.19 2.08 -10.37
C TYR A 176 7.03 1.18 -11.28
N ALA A 177 6.54 -0.02 -11.61
CA ALA A 177 7.21 -0.94 -12.54
C ALA A 177 7.45 -0.28 -13.91
N MET A 178 6.51 0.55 -14.38
CA MET A 178 6.70 1.33 -15.60
C MET A 178 7.65 2.52 -15.42
N TYR A 179 7.63 3.16 -14.26
CA TYR A 179 8.52 4.29 -13.96
C TYR A 179 9.99 3.86 -13.96
N ASN A 180 10.28 2.66 -13.46
CA ASN A 180 11.61 2.06 -13.46
C ASN A 180 11.60 0.72 -14.20
N SER A 181 11.40 0.78 -15.52
CA SER A 181 11.24 -0.41 -16.37
C SER A 181 12.48 -1.28 -16.47
N GLU A 182 13.67 -0.78 -16.11
CA GLU A 182 14.90 -1.59 -16.03
C GLU A 182 14.82 -2.61 -14.89
N VAL A 183 14.18 -2.24 -13.78
CA VAL A 183 13.92 -3.13 -12.64
C VAL A 183 12.59 -3.85 -12.81
N GLY A 184 11.57 -3.14 -13.28
CA GLY A 184 10.19 -3.63 -13.37
C GLY A 184 9.60 -3.91 -11.98
N TYR A 185 8.75 -4.93 -11.91
CA TYR A 185 8.26 -5.48 -10.65
C TYR A 185 9.08 -6.70 -10.21
N CYS A 186 9.56 -6.67 -8.96
CA CYS A 186 10.20 -7.82 -8.32
C CYS A 186 9.30 -8.34 -7.19
N GLN A 187 9.15 -9.66 -7.12
CA GLN A 187 8.52 -10.30 -5.98
C GLN A 187 9.55 -10.44 -4.85
N ASP A 188 9.23 -9.97 -3.65
CA ASP A 188 10.05 -10.22 -2.47
C ASP A 188 10.06 -11.74 -2.18
N SER A 189 11.27 -12.33 -2.21
CA SER A 189 11.54 -13.75 -1.95
C SER A 189 11.57 -14.08 -0.47
#